data_AF-A0AAD7BUY4-F1
#
_entry.id   AF-A0AAD7BUY4-F1
#
_cell.length_a   1.000
_cell.length_b   1.000
_cell.length_c   1.000
_cell.angle_alpha   90.00
_cell.angle_beta   90.00
_cell.angle_gamma   90.00
#
_symmetry.space_group_name_H-M   'P 1'
#
loop_
_entity.id
_entity.type
_entity.pdbx_description
1 polymer ?
#
loop_
_entity_poly.entity_id
_entity_poly.type
_entity_poly.pdbx_seq_one_letter_code
_entity_poly.pdbx_strand_id
1 'polypeptide(L)'
;MLSRAPTRWRALVRPLTTQKLRAQNIAQIDHLSPFSPALVDTFHRRHDYLRISLTERCNLRCFYCMPSEGIELSPNDSILTNDEILRLASLFVRSGVKKIRLTGGEPTIRKGISEIIGDFLHRKHVDDSSTNSGSQ
;
A
#
# COMPACT_ATOMS: atom_id res chain seq x y z
N MET A 1 -23.90 44.13 36.74
CA MET A 1 -23.32 44.53 35.43
C MET A 1 -22.55 43.35 34.86
N LEU A 2 -23.13 42.70 33.84
CA LEU A 2 -22.60 41.53 33.16
C LEU A 2 -21.49 41.96 32.19
N SER A 3 -20.23 41.69 32.55
CA SER A 3 -19.10 41.79 31.62
C SER A 3 -19.03 40.50 30.78
N ARG A 4 -19.72 40.49 29.64
CA ARG A 4 -19.51 39.52 28.56
C ARG A 4 -18.16 39.81 27.89
N ALA A 5 -17.21 38.88 27.97
CA ALA A 5 -16.09 38.82 27.03
C ALA A 5 -16.46 37.89 25.84
N PRO A 6 -16.06 38.21 24.60
CA PRO A 6 -16.54 37.51 23.41
C PRO A 6 -15.80 36.19 23.15
N THR A 7 -16.58 35.16 22.90
CA THR A 7 -16.22 33.87 22.30
C THR A 7 -15.67 34.07 20.89
N ARG A 8 -14.34 34.08 20.71
CA ARG A 8 -13.77 34.20 19.34
C ARG A 8 -12.40 33.55 19.10
N TRP A 9 -12.04 32.49 19.81
CA TRP A 9 -10.76 31.79 19.64
C TRP A 9 -10.86 30.29 19.33
N ARG A 10 -11.90 29.87 18.61
CA ARG A 10 -11.88 28.57 17.90
C ARG A 10 -11.70 28.75 16.39
N ALA A 11 -10.76 29.61 16.05
CA ALA A 11 -10.21 29.65 14.70
C ALA A 11 -9.34 28.39 14.50
N LEU A 12 -9.80 27.55 13.58
CA LEU A 12 -8.97 26.98 12.51
C LEU A 12 -7.90 25.95 12.91
N VAL A 13 -8.30 24.86 13.56
CA VAL A 13 -7.62 23.57 13.30
C VAL A 13 -8.62 22.68 12.58
N ARG A 14 -8.61 22.73 11.24
CA ARG A 14 -9.34 21.74 10.45
C ARG A 14 -8.70 20.38 10.75
N PRO A 15 -9.45 19.40 11.29
CA PRO A 15 -8.89 18.07 11.46
C PRO A 15 -8.42 17.57 10.09
N LEU A 16 -7.18 17.08 10.04
CA LEU A 16 -6.64 16.46 8.84
C LEU A 16 -7.50 15.23 8.52
N THR A 17 -7.75 14.99 7.23
CA THR A 17 -8.39 13.75 6.81
C THR A 17 -7.51 12.55 7.17
N THR A 18 -8.12 11.39 7.40
CA THR A 18 -7.43 10.13 7.73
C THR A 18 -6.29 9.83 6.75
N GLN A 19 -6.49 10.10 5.45
CA GLN A 19 -5.45 9.94 4.42
C GLN A 19 -4.27 10.91 4.57
N LYS A 20 -4.52 12.17 4.92
CA LYS A 20 -3.45 13.17 5.07
C LYS A 20 -2.57 12.87 6.29
N LEU A 21 -3.17 12.37 7.36
CA LEU A 21 -2.45 11.86 8.53
C LEU A 21 -1.60 10.63 8.18
N ARG A 22 -2.15 9.68 7.40
CA ARG A 22 -1.39 8.50 6.93
C ARG A 22 -0.17 8.89 6.10
N ALA A 23 -0.33 9.78 5.13
CA ALA A 23 0.77 10.23 4.30
C ALA A 23 1.91 10.87 5.12
N GLN A 24 1.56 11.69 6.13
CA GLN A 24 2.54 12.27 7.06
C GLN A 24 3.28 11.20 7.87
N ASN A 25 2.55 10.21 8.40
CA ASN A 25 3.14 9.11 9.15
C ASN A 25 4.10 8.28 8.28
N ILE A 26 3.70 7.98 7.05
CA ILE A 26 4.53 7.23 6.10
C ILE A 26 5.83 7.99 5.82
N ALA A 27 5.76 9.30 5.55
CA ALA A 27 6.94 10.12 5.30
C ALA A 27 7.88 10.17 6.52
N GLN A 28 7.31 10.22 7.73
CA GLN A 28 8.10 10.18 8.96
C GLN A 28 8.81 8.83 9.13
N ILE A 29 8.14 7.71 8.84
CA ILE A 29 8.75 6.37 8.90
C ILE A 29 9.89 6.24 7.89
N ASP A 30 9.69 6.75 6.67
CA ASP A 30 10.73 6.73 5.62
C ASP A 30 12.00 7.46 6.02
N HIS A 31 11.86 8.55 6.78
CA HIS A 31 13.02 9.29 7.29
C HIS A 31 13.74 8.55 8.42
N LEU A 32 13.02 7.80 9.25
CA LEU A 32 13.56 7.19 10.47
C LEU A 32 14.10 5.77 10.27
N SER A 33 13.62 5.04 9.25
CA SER A 33 13.91 3.62 9.10
C SER A 33 14.98 3.37 8.02
N PRO A 34 16.10 2.69 8.35
CA PRO A 34 17.10 2.34 7.36
C PRO A 34 16.55 1.29 6.39
N PHE A 35 16.83 1.48 5.11
CA PHE A 35 16.43 0.54 4.06
C PHE A 35 17.23 -0.77 4.17
N SER A 36 16.53 -1.92 4.24
CA SER A 36 17.17 -3.24 4.17
C SER A 36 17.24 -3.73 2.71
N PRO A 37 18.44 -4.04 2.18
CA PRO A 37 18.61 -4.52 0.81
C PRO A 37 18.17 -5.97 0.62
N ALA A 38 17.98 -6.74 1.70
CA ALA A 38 17.59 -8.14 1.62
C ALA A 38 16.48 -8.49 2.63
N LEU A 39 15.51 -9.29 2.17
CA LEU A 39 14.44 -9.85 2.98
C LEU A 39 14.75 -11.31 3.28
N VAL A 40 15.44 -11.53 4.40
CA VAL A 40 15.82 -12.86 4.90
C VAL A 40 15.22 -13.05 6.28
N ASP A 41 14.52 -14.16 6.50
CA ASP A 41 13.99 -14.50 7.82
C ASP A 41 15.00 -15.24 8.70
N THR A 42 14.60 -15.57 9.93
CA THR A 42 15.43 -16.32 10.89
C THR A 42 15.74 -17.76 10.45
N PHE A 43 14.96 -18.31 9.51
CA PHE A 43 15.19 -19.61 8.90
C PHE A 43 16.05 -19.52 7.62
N HIS A 44 16.65 -18.37 7.35
CA HIS A 44 17.52 -18.11 6.20
C HIS A 44 16.82 -18.26 4.84
N ARG A 45 15.49 -18.10 4.79
CA ARG A 45 14.73 -18.07 3.55
C ARG A 45 14.74 -16.66 2.96
N ARG A 46 15.04 -16.55 1.67
CA ARG A 46 14.96 -15.28 0.94
C ARG A 46 13.54 -15.09 0.43
N HIS A 47 12.89 -13.99 0.81
CA HIS A 47 11.57 -13.64 0.33
C HIS A 47 11.66 -12.89 -1.00
N ASP A 48 11.40 -13.58 -2.11
CA ASP A 48 11.41 -13.01 -3.46
C ASP A 48 9.99 -12.88 -4.07
N TYR A 49 8.97 -13.27 -3.31
CA TYR A 49 7.58 -13.30 -3.73
C TYR A 49 6.67 -12.51 -2.79
N LEU A 50 5.96 -11.53 -3.33
CA LEU A 50 5.02 -10.68 -2.60
C LEU A 50 3.59 -10.92 -3.07
N ARG A 51 2.68 -11.17 -2.12
CA ARG A 51 1.24 -11.24 -2.37
C ARG A 51 0.57 -10.00 -1.77
N ILE A 52 -0.09 -9.20 -2.61
CA ILE A 52 -0.83 -8.01 -2.16
C ILE A 52 -2.32 -8.31 -2.28
N SER A 53 -3.06 -8.20 -1.17
CA SER A 53 -4.51 -8.28 -1.17
C SER A 53 -5.09 -6.88 -1.39
N LEU A 54 -5.74 -6.66 -2.54
CA LEU A 54 -6.18 -5.34 -2.97
C LEU A 54 -7.59 -4.99 -2.49
N THR A 55 -8.44 -6.00 -2.34
CA THR A 55 -9.84 -5.85 -1.97
C THR A 55 -10.37 -7.14 -1.36
N GLU A 56 -11.37 -7.04 -0.50
CA GLU A 56 -12.10 -8.20 0.03
C GLU A 56 -13.37 -8.49 -0.79
N ARG A 57 -13.74 -7.58 -1.70
CA ARG A 57 -14.95 -7.72 -2.52
C ARG A 57 -14.72 -8.75 -3.63
N CYS A 58 -15.69 -9.64 -3.80
CA CYS A 58 -15.71 -10.65 -4.84
C CYS A 58 -17.11 -10.72 -5.47
N ASN A 59 -17.19 -10.96 -6.78
CA ASN A 59 -18.44 -11.21 -7.49
C ASN A 59 -18.84 -12.70 -7.49
N LEU A 60 -17.97 -13.58 -6.95
CA LEU A 60 -18.24 -15.01 -6.79
C LEU A 60 -18.60 -15.33 -5.33
N ARG A 61 -19.47 -16.33 -5.15
CA ARG A 61 -19.92 -16.83 -3.83
C ARG A 61 -19.50 -18.29 -3.64
N CYS A 62 -18.20 -18.50 -3.48
CA CYS A 62 -17.65 -19.84 -3.33
C CYS A 62 -17.95 -20.38 -1.92
N PHE A 63 -18.55 -21.57 -1.81
CA PHE A 63 -18.95 -22.19 -0.54
C PHE A 63 -17.85 -22.16 0.55
N TYR A 64 -16.59 -22.41 0.19
CA TYR A 64 -15.47 -22.49 1.14
C TYR A 64 -14.74 -21.16 1.38
N CYS A 65 -15.09 -20.08 0.67
CA CYS A 65 -14.34 -18.82 0.71
C CYS A 65 -15.24 -17.61 0.98
N MET A 66 -16.39 -17.54 0.32
CA MET A 66 -17.38 -16.48 0.46
C MET A 66 -18.76 -17.12 0.56
N PRO A 67 -19.19 -17.48 1.79
CA PRO A 67 -20.43 -18.19 2.02
C PRO A 67 -21.66 -17.33 1.65
N SER A 68 -22.81 -17.98 1.49
CA SER A 68 -24.06 -17.35 1.06
C SER A 68 -24.54 -16.25 2.00
N GLU A 69 -24.26 -16.37 3.29
CA GLU A 69 -24.63 -15.39 4.31
C GLU A 69 -23.79 -14.10 4.20
N GLY A 70 -22.74 -14.13 3.36
CA GLY A 70 -21.80 -13.03 3.20
C GLY A 70 -20.74 -13.00 4.30
N ILE A 71 -19.80 -12.07 4.14
CA ILE A 71 -18.77 -11.76 5.13
C ILE A 71 -18.83 -10.27 5.44
N GLU A 72 -18.51 -9.89 6.68
CA GLU A 72 -18.31 -8.49 7.03
C GLU A 72 -17.09 -7.96 6.29
N LEU A 73 -17.27 -6.85 5.58
CA LEU A 73 -16.22 -6.22 4.79
C LEU A 73 -15.61 -5.06 5.59
N SER A 74 -14.30 -4.94 5.46
CA SER A 74 -13.53 -3.81 5.95
C SER A 74 -14.06 -2.48 5.40
N PRO A 75 -14.10 -1.41 6.22
CA PRO A 75 -14.41 -0.06 5.72
C PRO A 75 -13.35 0.39 4.70
N ASN A 76 -13.72 1.28 3.78
CA ASN A 76 -12.78 1.69 2.73
C ASN A 76 -11.50 2.36 3.27
N ASP A 77 -11.57 2.99 4.44
CA ASP A 77 -10.41 3.65 5.07
C ASP A 77 -9.37 2.67 5.62
N SER A 78 -9.72 1.41 5.89
CA SER A 78 -8.75 0.39 6.30
C SER A 78 -8.07 -0.30 5.11
N ILE A 79 -8.57 -0.10 3.89
CA ILE A 79 -7.97 -0.64 2.67
C ILE A 79 -6.86 0.30 2.18
N LEU A 80 -5.80 -0.27 1.62
CA LEU A 80 -4.69 0.50 1.04
C LEU A 80 -5.14 1.26 -0.23
N THR A 81 -4.69 2.50 -0.32
CA THR A 81 -4.81 3.34 -1.52
C THR A 81 -3.86 2.87 -2.62
N ASN A 82 -4.10 3.31 -3.86
CA ASN A 82 -3.25 2.95 -5.00
C ASN A 82 -1.80 3.38 -4.78
N ASP A 83 -1.60 4.60 -4.27
CA ASP A 83 -0.27 5.16 -3.99
C ASP A 83 0.47 4.35 -2.91
N GLU A 84 -0.23 3.94 -1.84
CA GLU A 84 0.35 3.10 -0.79
C GLU A 84 0.75 1.73 -1.33
N ILE A 85 -0.06 1.11 -2.20
CA ILE A 85 0.24 -0.17 -2.85
C ILE A 85 1.50 -0.05 -3.72
N LEU A 86 1.57 0.99 -4.56
CA LEU A 86 2.71 1.23 -5.45
C LEU A 86 3.99 1.52 -4.68
N ARG A 87 3.88 2.29 -3.59
CA ARG A 87 5.01 2.56 -2.68
C ARG A 87 5.51 1.27 -2.06
N LEU A 88 4.63 0.45 -1.47
CA LEU A 88 5.00 -0.83 -0.85
C LEU A 88 5.69 -1.74 -1.87
N ALA A 89 5.05 -1.96 -3.02
CA ALA A 89 5.61 -2.79 -4.08
C ALA A 89 7.01 -2.32 -4.51
N SER A 90 7.22 -1.00 -4.67
CA SER A 90 8.53 -0.42 -5.03
C SER A 90 9.59 -0.69 -3.96
N LEU A 91 9.24 -0.56 -2.68
CA LEU A 91 10.15 -0.88 -1.57
C LEU A 91 10.54 -2.36 -1.56
N PHE A 92 9.57 -3.25 -1.72
CA PHE A 92 9.81 -4.70 -1.75
C PHE A 92 10.66 -5.15 -2.95
N VAL A 93 10.42 -4.58 -4.13
CA VAL A 93 11.24 -4.85 -5.33
C VAL A 93 12.68 -4.42 -5.09
N ARG A 94 12.91 -3.22 -4.54
CA ARG A 94 14.25 -2.75 -4.17
C ARG A 94 14.94 -3.67 -3.16
N SER A 95 14.18 -4.30 -2.25
CA SER A 95 14.68 -5.26 -1.27
C SER A 95 14.83 -6.70 -1.81
N GLY A 96 14.65 -6.90 -3.13
CA GLY A 96 14.93 -8.17 -3.81
C GLY A 96 13.72 -9.02 -4.19
N VAL A 97 12.48 -8.51 -4.04
CA VAL A 97 11.28 -9.20 -4.54
C VAL A 97 11.24 -9.19 -6.06
N LYS A 98 11.10 -10.37 -6.65
CA LYS A 98 11.08 -10.57 -8.11
C LYS A 98 9.68 -10.70 -8.67
N LYS A 99 8.75 -11.27 -7.89
CA LYS A 99 7.41 -11.61 -8.32
C LYS A 99 6.37 -11.02 -7.37
N ILE A 100 5.44 -10.24 -7.92
CA ILE A 100 4.31 -9.68 -7.19
C ILE A 100 3.03 -10.32 -7.73
N ARG A 101 2.19 -10.85 -6.84
CA ARG A 101 0.85 -11.34 -7.18
C ARG A 101 -0.20 -10.47 -6.52
N LEU A 102 -1.05 -9.89 -7.34
CA LEU A 102 -2.24 -9.18 -6.90
C LEU A 102 -3.37 -10.18 -6.63
N THR A 103 -3.96 -10.08 -5.44
CA THR A 103 -4.99 -11.00 -4.93
C THR A 103 -6.04 -10.22 -4.15
N GLY A 104 -6.95 -10.94 -3.49
CA GLY A 104 -8.04 -10.38 -2.70
C GLY A 104 -9.25 -11.29 -2.79
N GLY A 105 -10.44 -10.70 -2.78
CA GLY A 105 -11.61 -11.25 -3.43
C GLY A 105 -11.37 -11.34 -4.93
N GLU A 106 -12.01 -10.49 -5.72
CA GLU A 106 -11.78 -10.41 -7.16
C GLU A 106 -11.03 -9.11 -7.51
N PRO A 107 -9.73 -9.17 -7.88
CA PRO A 107 -8.92 -7.98 -8.14
C PRO A 107 -9.51 -7.04 -9.20
N THR A 108 -10.19 -7.60 -10.21
CA THR A 108 -10.76 -6.82 -11.33
C THR A 108 -11.92 -5.91 -10.93
N ILE A 109 -12.56 -6.16 -9.78
CA ILE A 109 -13.64 -5.32 -9.26
C ILE A 109 -13.11 -4.02 -8.64
N ARG A 110 -11.83 -4.00 -8.23
CA ARG A 110 -11.26 -2.82 -7.60
C ARG A 110 -11.07 -1.70 -8.64
N LYS A 111 -11.68 -0.54 -8.38
CA LYS A 111 -11.45 0.68 -9.17
C LYS A 111 -9.96 1.05 -9.16
N GLY A 112 -9.41 1.40 -10.32
CA GLY A 112 -7.98 1.78 -10.47
C GLY A 112 -7.00 0.60 -10.54
N ILE A 113 -7.47 -0.65 -10.72
CA ILE A 113 -6.58 -1.80 -10.92
C ILE A 113 -5.72 -1.65 -12.20
N SER A 114 -6.28 -1.06 -13.25
CA SER A 114 -5.58 -0.79 -14.51
C SER A 114 -4.41 0.18 -14.33
N GLU A 115 -4.58 1.22 -13.52
CA GLU A 115 -3.54 2.19 -13.18
C GLU A 115 -2.40 1.49 -12.44
N ILE A 116 -2.73 0.68 -11.42
CA ILE A 116 -1.74 -0.10 -10.66
C ILE A 116 -0.93 -1.01 -11.59
N ILE A 117 -1.58 -1.73 -12.50
CA ILE A 117 -0.91 -2.61 -13.45
C ILE A 117 -0.04 -1.80 -14.44
N GLY A 118 -0.57 -0.69 -14.96
CA GLY A 118 0.16 0.20 -15.87
C GLY A 118 1.45 0.73 -15.24
N ASP A 119 1.38 1.18 -13.99
CA ASP A 119 2.54 1.67 -13.25
C ASP A 119 3.56 0.56 -12.99
N PHE A 120 3.12 -0.67 -12.71
CA PHE A 120 4.05 -1.80 -12.57
C PHE A 120 4.77 -2.14 -13.86
N LEU A 121 4.07 -2.10 -15.00
CA LEU A 121 4.68 -2.36 -16.31
C LEU A 121 5.65 -1.25 -16.71
N HIS A 122 5.33 0.01 -16.41
CA HIS A 122 6.20 1.14 -16.70
C HIS A 122 7.49 1.09 -15.88
N ARG A 123 7.40 0.76 -14.59
CA ARG A 123 8.57 0.72 -13.68
C ARG A 123 9.50 -0.48 -13.94
N LYS A 124 8.99 -1.59 -14.47
CA LYS A 124 9.81 -2.76 -14.85
C LYS A 124 10.85 -2.48 -15.94
N HIS A 125 10.66 -1.44 -16.76
CA HIS A 125 11.61 -1.07 -17.82
C HIS A 125 12.78 -0.19 -17.35
N VAL A 126 12.76 0.33 -16.11
CA VAL A 126 13.75 1.33 -15.66
C VAL A 126 14.99 0.67 -15.04
N ASP A 127 14.92 -0.59 -14.59
CA ASP A 127 16.02 -1.26 -13.87
C ASP A 127 16.96 -2.11 -14.74
N ASP A 128 16.75 -2.22 -16.07
CA ASP A 128 17.65 -2.93 -17.00
C ASP A 128 18.86 -2.10 -17.47
N SER A 129 19.16 -0.99 -16.78
CA SER A 129 20.33 -0.15 -17.04
C SER A 129 21.34 -0.16 -15.89
N SER A 130 21.64 -1.34 -15.35
CA SER A 130 22.91 -1.55 -14.63
C SER A 130 23.92 -2.20 -15.57
N THR A 131 24.68 -1.31 -16.20
CA THR A 131 25.95 -1.50 -16.91
C THR A 131 26.70 -2.76 -16.49
N ASN A 132 26.87 -3.64 -17.47
CA ASN A 132 27.80 -4.76 -17.45
C ASN A 132 29.24 -4.18 -17.37
N SER A 133 29.80 -4.03 -16.17
CA SER A 133 31.24 -3.88 -16.01
C SER A 133 31.82 -5.24 -15.65
N GLY A 134 32.09 -6.03 -16.70
CA GLY A 134 33.02 -7.13 -16.59
C GLY A 134 34.39 -6.57 -16.17
N SER A 135 34.89 -7.06 -15.05
CA SER A 135 36.27 -6.89 -14.65
C SER A 135 36.89 -8.27 -14.56
N GLN A 136 37.98 -8.42 -15.32
CA GLN A 136 38.94 -9.53 -15.35
C GLN A 136 39.44 -9.90 -13.96
#